data_AF-A0A943KFV9-F1
#
_entry.id   AF-A0A943KFV9-F1
#
_cell.length_a   1.000
_cell.length_b   1.000
_cell.length_c   1.000
_cell.angle_alpha   90.00
_cell.angle_beta   90.00
_cell.angle_gamma   90.00
#
_symmetry.space_group_name_H-M   'P 1'
#
loop_
_entity.id
_entity.type
_entity.pdbx_description
1 polymer ?
#
loop_
_entity_poly.entity_id
_entity_poly.type
_entity_poly.pdbx_seq_one_letter_code
_entity_poly.pdbx_strand_id
1 'polypeptide(L)'
;MSEQKGRRLAAASCAFTLLFCLAVGLGVHGAFRYQDVRQERILSAENSRKQAQNELELSKYLRETDGTRPTQTKAGESRTTQESTVPSTQESSRREREEPGTSAKRGPSHTPDGAIHDKKVYLTFDDGPSPNTLEILRILKENGAKATFFVVNSKYNSYMKNIVESGNAIALHSFTHNYKKIYQSEEAYFEDLQKISDVVKKETGIEAKVIRFPGGSSNTISMRYKKGIMSCLTKRVEEKGYVYFDWNCSSGDANGNGIAASKLVRNIKNETKNRDGHIVVLMHDSQAKTTTVEALPEILKYFKDRGFTFAVITPETPVVHHGVNN
;
A
#
# COMPACT_ATOMS: atom_id res chain seq x y z
N MET A 1 26.18 57.55 36.38
CA MET A 1 26.07 57.43 34.90
C MET A 1 27.03 56.41 34.28
N SER A 2 28.23 56.16 34.81
CA SER A 2 29.23 55.26 34.21
C SER A 2 28.80 53.78 34.11
N GLU A 3 28.33 53.17 35.21
CA GLU A 3 27.94 51.75 35.25
C GLU A 3 26.93 51.34 34.18
N GLN A 4 25.96 52.23 33.89
CA GLN A 4 24.90 51.97 32.93
C GLN A 4 25.40 51.94 31.47
N LYS A 5 26.54 52.61 31.18
CA LYS A 5 27.28 52.41 29.92
C LYS A 5 28.02 51.07 29.92
N GLY A 6 28.72 50.74 31.02
CA GLY A 6 29.47 49.47 31.14
C GLY A 6 28.58 48.24 30.93
N ARG A 7 27.43 48.17 31.61
CA ARG A 7 26.45 47.07 31.45
C ARG A 7 25.90 46.97 30.01
N ARG A 8 25.69 48.09 29.31
CA ARG A 8 25.24 48.09 27.90
C ARG A 8 26.31 47.59 26.94
N LEU A 9 27.58 47.95 27.15
CA LEU A 9 28.71 47.44 26.36
C LEU A 9 28.90 45.93 26.53
N ALA A 10 28.84 45.42 27.77
CA ALA A 10 28.94 43.99 28.04
C ALA A 10 27.79 43.18 27.38
N ALA A 11 26.55 43.67 27.48
CA ALA A 11 25.40 43.04 26.85
C ALA A 11 25.51 43.01 25.30
N ALA A 12 25.93 44.13 24.69
CA ALA A 12 26.13 44.20 23.25
C ALA A 12 27.22 43.25 22.76
N SER A 13 28.34 43.14 23.48
CA SER A 13 29.43 42.21 23.15
C SER A 13 28.97 40.75 23.21
N CYS A 14 28.26 40.35 24.28
CA CYS A 14 27.76 38.98 24.43
C CYS A 14 26.73 38.61 23.34
N ALA A 15 25.83 39.53 22.98
CA ALA A 15 24.89 39.34 21.87
C ALA A 15 25.60 39.15 20.52
N PHE A 16 26.68 39.90 20.26
CA PHE A 16 27.48 39.75 19.04
C PHE A 16 28.19 38.39 18.98
N THR A 17 28.76 37.92 20.09
CA THR A 17 29.38 36.59 20.18
C THR A 17 28.36 35.48 19.94
N LEU A 18 27.16 35.56 20.54
CA LEU A 18 26.07 34.60 20.33
C LEU A 18 25.61 34.55 18.86
N LEU A 19 25.41 35.70 18.22
CA LEU A 19 25.06 35.79 16.80
C LEU A 19 26.16 35.20 15.89
N PHE A 20 27.43 35.46 16.20
CA PHE A 20 28.55 34.91 15.45
C PHE A 20 28.64 33.38 15.59
N CYS A 21 28.50 32.85 16.81
CA CYS A 21 28.47 31.41 17.05
C CYS A 21 27.29 30.71 16.35
N LEU A 22 26.09 31.33 16.33
CA LEU A 22 24.95 30.83 15.57
C LEU A 22 25.19 30.83 14.07
N ALA A 23 25.76 31.91 13.50
CA ALA A 23 26.06 32.00 12.08
C ALA A 23 27.10 30.95 11.64
N VAL A 24 28.18 30.76 12.41
CA VAL A 24 29.19 29.73 12.16
C VAL A 24 28.60 28.33 12.31
N GLY A 25 27.80 28.07 13.35
CA GLY A 25 27.13 26.78 13.55
C GLY A 25 26.19 26.39 12.41
N LEU A 26 25.38 27.34 11.92
CA LEU A 26 24.51 27.14 10.75
C LEU A 26 25.32 26.90 9.47
N GLY A 27 26.43 27.64 9.27
CA GLY A 27 27.32 27.45 8.13
C GLY A 27 27.97 26.06 8.10
N VAL A 28 28.50 25.60 9.24
CA VAL A 28 29.12 24.27 9.37
C VAL A 28 28.08 23.16 9.21
N HIS A 29 26.90 23.27 9.83
CA HIS A 29 25.85 22.25 9.68
C HIS A 29 25.28 22.20 8.25
N GLY A 30 25.20 23.35 7.57
CA GLY A 30 24.84 23.42 6.14
C GLY A 30 25.89 22.78 5.23
N ALA A 31 27.17 23.03 5.47
CA ALA A 31 28.27 22.43 4.73
C ALA A 31 28.34 20.90 4.92
N PHE A 32 28.09 20.42 6.15
CA PHE A 32 28.04 18.98 6.45
C PHE A 32 26.89 18.28 5.69
N ARG A 33 25.65 18.80 5.80
CA ARG A 33 24.50 18.27 5.04
C ARG A 33 24.71 18.34 3.53
N TYR A 34 25.41 19.35 3.02
CA TYR A 34 25.75 19.43 1.59
C TYR A 34 26.72 18.31 1.17
N GLN A 35 27.68 17.94 2.02
CA GLN A 35 28.56 16.80 1.76
C GLN A 35 27.80 15.47 1.84
N ASP A 36 26.94 15.25 2.83
CA ASP A 36 26.11 14.04 2.95
C ASP A 36 25.25 13.82 1.68
N VAL A 37 24.45 14.83 1.30
CA VAL A 37 23.58 14.77 0.11
C VAL A 37 24.39 14.61 -1.18
N ARG A 38 25.64 15.10 -1.23
CA ARG A 38 26.54 14.86 -2.35
C ARG A 38 27.02 13.40 -2.39
N GLN A 39 27.35 12.80 -1.24
CA GLN A 39 27.77 11.39 -1.17
C GLN A 39 26.61 10.44 -1.48
N GLU A 40 25.40 10.69 -0.96
CA GLU A 40 24.21 9.90 -1.33
C GLU A 40 23.97 9.90 -2.84
N ARG A 41 24.13 11.06 -3.50
CA ARG A 41 24.00 11.18 -4.97
C ARG A 41 25.08 10.43 -5.74
N ILE A 42 26.32 10.41 -5.24
CA ILE A 42 27.43 9.64 -5.85
C ILE A 42 27.16 8.14 -5.73
N LEU A 43 26.84 7.66 -4.53
CA LEU A 43 26.52 6.26 -4.25
C LEU A 43 25.30 5.77 -5.06
N SER A 44 24.26 6.61 -5.18
CA SER A 44 23.11 6.32 -6.04
C SER A 44 23.50 6.18 -7.50
N ALA A 45 24.32 7.09 -8.03
CA ALA A 45 24.76 7.06 -9.44
C ALA A 45 25.66 5.84 -9.74
N GLU A 46 26.51 5.43 -8.80
CA GLU A 46 27.31 4.20 -8.92
C GLU A 46 26.44 2.94 -8.91
N ASN A 47 25.43 2.87 -8.04
CA ASN A 47 24.52 1.73 -7.99
C ASN A 47 23.68 1.62 -9.26
N SER A 48 23.17 2.73 -9.82
CA SER A 48 22.47 2.72 -11.11
C SER A 48 23.38 2.28 -12.27
N ARG A 49 24.67 2.65 -12.25
CA ARG A 49 25.65 2.16 -13.24
C ARG A 49 25.88 0.65 -13.13
N LYS A 50 26.05 0.12 -11.92
CA LYS A 50 26.21 -1.32 -11.67
C LYS A 50 24.96 -2.11 -12.10
N GLN A 51 23.76 -1.60 -11.82
CA GLN A 51 22.51 -2.21 -12.30
C GLN A 51 22.46 -2.25 -13.84
N ALA A 52 22.75 -1.14 -14.53
CA ALA A 52 22.76 -1.09 -15.99
C ALA A 52 23.80 -2.03 -16.62
N GLN A 53 24.96 -2.23 -15.98
CA GLN A 53 25.95 -3.21 -16.42
C GLN A 53 25.44 -4.65 -16.26
N ASN A 54 24.83 -4.99 -15.13
CA ASN A 54 24.27 -6.32 -14.90
C ASN A 54 23.12 -6.65 -15.86
N GLU A 55 22.25 -5.68 -16.18
CA GLU A 55 21.20 -5.88 -17.20
C GLU A 55 21.77 -6.05 -18.61
N LEU A 56 22.86 -5.35 -18.93
CA LEU A 56 23.57 -5.55 -20.20
C LEU A 56 24.15 -6.96 -20.31
N GLU A 57 24.80 -7.47 -19.27
CA GLU A 57 25.36 -8.84 -19.27
C GLU A 57 24.27 -9.91 -19.36
N LEU A 58 23.20 -9.78 -18.57
CA LEU A 58 22.05 -10.67 -18.65
C LEU A 58 21.40 -10.65 -20.04
N SER A 59 21.36 -9.50 -20.72
CA SER A 59 20.85 -9.39 -22.10
C SER A 59 21.73 -10.07 -23.15
N LYS A 60 23.04 -10.19 -22.92
CA LYS A 60 23.96 -10.98 -23.77
C LYS A 60 23.70 -12.47 -23.56
N TYR A 61 23.75 -12.92 -22.31
CA TYR A 61 23.54 -14.32 -21.93
C TYR A 61 22.20 -14.86 -22.46
N LEU A 62 21.11 -14.10 -22.31
CA LEU A 62 19.79 -14.50 -22.81
C LEU A 62 19.78 -14.68 -24.35
N ARG A 63 20.47 -13.80 -25.10
CA ARG A 63 20.59 -13.91 -26.57
C ARG A 63 21.39 -15.13 -27.02
N GLU A 64 22.34 -15.58 -26.21
CA GLU A 64 23.10 -16.81 -26.48
C GLU A 64 22.26 -18.07 -26.18
N THR A 65 21.31 -18.00 -25.24
CA THR A 65 20.46 -19.15 -24.84
C THR A 65 19.17 -19.35 -25.65
N ASP A 66 18.60 -18.33 -26.31
CA ASP A 66 17.29 -18.43 -26.99
C ASP A 66 17.36 -19.17 -28.35
N GLY A 67 18.52 -19.71 -28.71
CA GLY A 67 18.78 -20.42 -29.97
C GLY A 67 18.28 -21.86 -30.05
N THR A 68 17.52 -22.38 -29.08
CA THR A 68 17.08 -23.79 -29.10
C THR A 68 15.68 -24.02 -28.53
N ARG A 69 14.79 -24.61 -29.33
CA ARG A 69 13.44 -25.09 -28.96
C ARG A 69 13.21 -26.46 -29.63
N PRO A 70 12.44 -27.40 -29.04
CA PRO A 70 11.02 -27.46 -29.39
C PRO A 70 10.08 -27.94 -28.24
N THR A 71 8.79 -28.12 -28.56
CA THR A 71 7.64 -28.38 -27.67
C THR A 71 6.96 -29.74 -27.89
N GLN A 72 6.36 -30.33 -26.84
CA GLN A 72 5.31 -31.40 -26.81
C GLN A 72 4.70 -31.47 -25.38
N THR A 73 3.57 -32.10 -24.99
CA THR A 73 2.28 -32.55 -25.63
C THR A 73 1.27 -32.85 -24.48
N LYS A 74 0.04 -33.36 -24.73
CA LYS A 74 -1.04 -33.62 -23.74
C LYS A 74 -1.48 -35.11 -23.68
N ALA A 75 -2.06 -35.55 -22.54
CA ALA A 75 -3.24 -36.46 -22.38
C ALA A 75 -3.54 -36.63 -20.86
N GLY A 76 -4.72 -37.01 -20.34
CA GLY A 76 -6.03 -37.39 -20.93
C GLY A 76 -7.18 -37.38 -19.88
N GLU A 77 -8.34 -38.00 -20.19
CA GLU A 77 -9.62 -37.96 -19.42
C GLU A 77 -9.76 -39.17 -18.43
N SER A 78 -10.87 -39.52 -17.71
CA SER A 78 -12.31 -39.19 -17.79
C SER A 78 -13.14 -39.63 -16.53
N ARG A 79 -14.33 -39.01 -16.29
CA ARG A 79 -15.70 -39.55 -15.90
C ARG A 79 -15.90 -40.62 -14.78
N THR A 80 -17.05 -40.82 -14.08
CA THR A 80 -18.46 -40.30 -14.10
C THR A 80 -19.27 -40.62 -12.80
N THR A 81 -20.32 -39.83 -12.44
CA THR A 81 -21.63 -40.16 -11.74
C THR A 81 -21.68 -40.94 -10.38
N GLN A 82 -22.69 -40.95 -9.48
CA GLN A 82 -23.97 -40.25 -9.09
C GLN A 82 -24.49 -40.95 -7.77
N GLU A 83 -25.56 -40.61 -7.01
CA GLU A 83 -26.33 -39.38 -6.64
C GLU A 83 -27.47 -39.74 -5.62
N SER A 84 -28.01 -38.76 -4.85
CA SER A 84 -29.24 -38.84 -3.99
C SER A 84 -29.19 -39.77 -2.73
N THR A 85 -30.03 -39.63 -1.68
CA THR A 85 -31.16 -38.72 -1.36
C THR A 85 -31.24 -38.40 0.16
N VAL A 86 -32.16 -37.50 0.57
CA VAL A 86 -32.42 -37.06 1.97
C VAL A 86 -33.79 -37.56 2.47
N PRO A 87 -34.04 -37.65 3.79
CA PRO A 87 -35.24 -36.97 4.34
C PRO A 87 -34.98 -36.19 5.65
N SER A 88 -35.90 -35.28 6.02
CA SER A 88 -35.77 -34.36 7.17
C SER A 88 -36.89 -34.52 8.21
N THR A 89 -36.73 -33.90 9.38
CA THR A 89 -37.84 -33.53 10.28
C THR A 89 -37.48 -32.23 11.02
N GLN A 90 -38.48 -31.53 11.57
CA GLN A 90 -38.39 -30.17 12.13
C GLN A 90 -38.91 -30.12 13.57
N GLU A 91 -38.35 -29.26 14.43
CA GLU A 91 -39.08 -28.61 15.55
C GLU A 91 -38.26 -27.44 16.15
N SER A 92 -38.77 -26.58 17.04
CA SER A 92 -39.78 -25.50 16.86
C SER A 92 -39.94 -24.67 18.15
N SER A 93 -39.53 -23.39 18.17
CA SER A 93 -39.96 -22.32 19.12
C SER A 93 -39.25 -21.02 18.74
N ARG A 94 -39.84 -19.81 18.69
CA ARG A 94 -40.70 -19.01 19.62
C ARG A 94 -39.94 -18.41 20.82
N ARG A 95 -40.10 -17.12 21.17
CA ARG A 95 -40.57 -15.91 20.42
C ARG A 95 -40.38 -14.62 21.25
N GLU A 96 -40.34 -13.47 20.56
CA GLU A 96 -40.27 -12.07 21.04
C GLU A 96 -39.03 -11.69 21.90
N ARG A 97 -38.51 -10.45 22.01
CA ARG A 97 -38.85 -9.06 21.57
C ARG A 97 -39.55 -8.15 22.60
N GLU A 98 -38.75 -7.33 23.31
CA GLU A 98 -39.15 -6.09 23.99
C GLU A 98 -38.30 -4.88 23.56
N GLU A 99 -38.95 -3.70 23.49
CA GLU A 99 -38.49 -2.32 23.20
C GLU A 99 -39.77 -1.43 23.33
N PRO A 100 -39.75 -0.10 23.63
CA PRO A 100 -38.59 0.76 23.91
C PRO A 100 -38.69 1.65 25.17
N GLY A 101 -37.55 2.26 25.57
CA GLY A 101 -37.43 3.07 26.79
C GLY A 101 -37.08 4.56 26.60
N THR A 102 -38.10 5.40 26.45
CA THR A 102 -38.21 6.85 26.81
C THR A 102 -37.09 7.86 26.46
N SER A 103 -37.49 8.95 25.78
CA SER A 103 -36.65 10.12 25.47
C SER A 103 -36.41 11.06 26.67
N ALA A 104 -35.19 11.63 26.78
CA ALA A 104 -34.88 12.74 27.68
C ALA A 104 -33.99 13.79 26.98
N LYS A 105 -34.55 14.98 26.71
CA LYS A 105 -33.80 16.12 26.12
C LYS A 105 -32.76 16.66 27.10
N ARG A 106 -31.57 17.01 26.60
CA ARG A 106 -30.64 17.94 27.25
C ARG A 106 -30.26 19.06 26.26
N GLY A 107 -29.95 20.23 26.80
CA GLY A 107 -29.71 21.47 26.05
C GLY A 107 -28.36 21.50 25.30
N PRO A 108 -28.06 22.62 24.60
CA PRO A 108 -26.88 22.72 23.76
C PRO A 108 -25.59 22.66 24.58
N SER A 109 -24.83 21.56 24.45
CA SER A 109 -23.46 21.51 24.94
C SER A 109 -22.58 22.35 24.04
N HIS A 110 -21.80 23.27 24.60
CA HIS A 110 -20.60 23.75 23.91
C HIS A 110 -19.71 22.54 23.63
N THR A 111 -19.27 22.39 22.37
CA THR A 111 -18.21 21.47 21.98
C THR A 111 -16.87 22.17 22.23
N PRO A 112 -15.95 21.60 23.05
CA PRO A 112 -14.60 22.12 23.15
C PRO A 112 -13.90 22.05 21.79
N ASP A 113 -13.10 23.07 21.48
CA ASP A 113 -12.10 22.98 20.42
C ASP A 113 -11.05 21.91 20.81
N GLY A 114 -10.52 21.17 19.83
CA GLY A 114 -9.59 20.07 20.07
C GLY A 114 -10.18 18.65 20.06
N ALA A 115 -11.34 18.42 19.43
CA ALA A 115 -11.75 17.06 19.05
C ALA A 115 -10.77 16.48 18.01
N ILE A 116 -9.84 15.62 18.45
CA ILE A 116 -8.92 14.90 17.56
C ILE A 116 -9.73 13.87 16.76
N HIS A 117 -10.22 14.28 15.59
CA HIS A 117 -10.84 13.39 14.62
C HIS A 117 -9.80 12.37 14.11
N ASP A 118 -10.06 11.08 14.26
CA ASP A 118 -9.18 9.98 13.84
C ASP A 118 -9.19 9.76 12.30
N LYS A 119 -8.89 10.82 11.55
CA LYS A 119 -8.89 10.86 10.09
C LYS A 119 -7.67 10.12 9.52
N LYS A 120 -7.71 8.79 9.55
CA LYS A 120 -6.66 7.95 8.95
C LYS A 120 -6.88 7.75 7.45
N VAL A 121 -5.85 8.02 6.66
CA VAL A 121 -5.77 7.60 5.25
C VAL A 121 -4.69 6.52 5.12
N TYR A 122 -5.10 5.40 4.52
CA TYR A 122 -4.26 4.27 4.18
C TYR A 122 -3.99 4.33 2.68
N LEU A 123 -2.82 4.84 2.30
CA LEU A 123 -2.37 4.78 0.91
C LEU A 123 -1.94 3.36 0.60
N THR A 124 -2.47 2.78 -0.48
CA THR A 124 -2.17 1.39 -0.87
C THR A 124 -1.70 1.32 -2.32
N PHE A 125 -0.66 0.52 -2.55
CA PHE A 125 -0.04 0.31 -3.87
C PHE A 125 -0.06 -1.18 -4.22
N ASP A 126 -0.70 -1.52 -5.34
CA ASP A 126 -0.79 -2.87 -5.87
C ASP A 126 0.19 -3.08 -7.06
N ASP A 127 0.47 -4.34 -7.38
CA ASP A 127 1.30 -4.81 -8.51
C ASP A 127 2.80 -4.44 -8.49
N GLY A 128 3.33 -3.90 -7.39
CA GLY A 128 4.77 -3.81 -7.13
C GLY A 128 5.40 -5.08 -6.53
N PRO A 129 6.73 -5.12 -6.32
CA PRO A 129 7.66 -4.02 -6.53
C PRO A 129 8.08 -3.85 -8.00
N SER A 130 8.42 -2.61 -8.37
CA SER A 130 8.88 -2.20 -9.70
C SER A 130 9.92 -1.06 -9.61
N PRO A 131 10.42 -0.48 -10.72
CA PRO A 131 11.24 0.74 -10.66
C PRO A 131 10.59 1.90 -9.91
N ASN A 132 9.25 1.97 -9.93
CA ASN A 132 8.49 3.06 -9.30
C ASN A 132 8.50 2.97 -7.76
N THR A 133 8.71 1.78 -7.18
CA THR A 133 8.62 1.56 -5.73
C THR A 133 9.60 2.42 -4.94
N LEU A 134 10.89 2.48 -5.35
CA LEU A 134 11.90 3.24 -4.62
C LEU A 134 11.62 4.76 -4.62
N GLU A 135 11.09 5.28 -5.73
CA GLU A 135 10.74 6.70 -5.86
C GLU A 135 9.47 7.03 -5.05
N ILE A 136 8.49 6.14 -5.00
CA ILE A 136 7.33 6.24 -4.10
C ILE A 136 7.79 6.24 -2.63
N LEU A 137 8.73 5.37 -2.25
CA LEU A 137 9.31 5.34 -0.89
C LEU A 137 10.05 6.66 -0.56
N ARG A 138 10.77 7.25 -1.52
CA ARG A 138 11.39 8.59 -1.36
C ARG A 138 10.34 9.66 -1.09
N ILE A 139 9.30 9.75 -1.93
CA ILE A 139 8.22 10.73 -1.82
C ILE A 139 7.45 10.57 -0.49
N LEU A 140 7.16 9.34 -0.07
CA LEU A 140 6.53 9.05 1.23
C LEU A 140 7.42 9.53 2.40
N LYS A 141 8.71 9.19 2.39
CA LYS A 141 9.69 9.61 3.41
C LYS A 141 9.77 11.12 3.53
N GLU A 142 9.86 11.85 2.42
CA GLU A 142 9.96 13.31 2.38
C GLU A 142 8.71 14.03 2.92
N ASN A 143 7.53 13.41 2.78
CA ASN A 143 6.27 13.97 3.28
C ASN A 143 5.94 13.55 4.72
N GLY A 144 6.72 12.64 5.32
CA GLY A 144 6.44 12.03 6.63
C GLY A 144 5.30 11.02 6.60
N ALA A 145 4.98 10.46 5.43
CA ALA A 145 3.86 9.55 5.21
C ALA A 145 4.30 8.09 5.16
N LYS A 146 3.36 7.17 5.46
CA LYS A 146 3.51 5.71 5.30
C LYS A 146 2.40 5.16 4.40
N ALA A 147 2.64 3.99 3.81
CA ALA A 147 1.72 3.29 2.92
C ALA A 147 1.75 1.76 3.14
N THR A 148 0.88 1.03 2.45
CA THR A 148 0.86 -0.44 2.38
C THR A 148 1.07 -0.90 0.95
N PHE A 149 1.95 -1.86 0.72
CA PHE A 149 2.23 -2.40 -0.61
C PHE A 149 1.70 -3.83 -0.71
N PHE A 150 0.71 -4.05 -1.57
CA PHE A 150 0.15 -5.36 -1.89
C PHE A 150 0.95 -5.97 -3.03
N VAL A 151 1.96 -6.76 -2.67
CA VAL A 151 3.01 -7.15 -3.61
C VAL A 151 2.68 -8.38 -4.44
N VAL A 152 3.29 -8.41 -5.63
CA VAL A 152 3.41 -9.55 -6.54
C VAL A 152 4.87 -9.95 -6.70
N ASN A 153 5.13 -11.16 -7.20
CA ASN A 153 6.49 -11.61 -7.46
C ASN A 153 7.05 -10.99 -8.75
N SER A 154 8.16 -10.25 -8.65
CA SER A 154 8.81 -9.57 -9.78
C SER A 154 10.34 -9.70 -9.73
N LYS A 155 11.05 -9.19 -10.76
CA LYS A 155 12.53 -9.13 -10.73
C LYS A 155 13.08 -8.12 -9.71
N TYR A 156 12.21 -7.36 -9.03
CA TYR A 156 12.56 -6.33 -8.05
C TYR A 156 12.19 -6.73 -6.61
N ASN A 157 11.96 -8.02 -6.33
CA ASN A 157 11.60 -8.55 -5.00
C ASN A 157 12.50 -8.02 -3.86
N SER A 158 13.78 -7.76 -4.10
CA SER A 158 14.69 -7.19 -3.10
C SER A 158 14.24 -5.81 -2.56
N TYR A 159 13.44 -5.06 -3.32
CA TYR A 159 12.86 -3.78 -2.86
C TYR A 159 11.79 -3.96 -1.77
N MET A 160 11.27 -5.18 -1.55
CA MET A 160 10.41 -5.49 -0.41
C MET A 160 11.09 -5.17 0.93
N LYS A 161 12.40 -5.37 1.02
CA LYS A 161 13.19 -4.97 2.19
C LYS A 161 13.20 -3.45 2.38
N ASN A 162 13.37 -2.67 1.31
CA ASN A 162 13.34 -1.20 1.37
C ASN A 162 11.96 -0.64 1.78
N ILE A 163 10.87 -1.32 1.41
CA ILE A 163 9.50 -0.97 1.86
C ILE A 163 9.44 -1.02 3.39
N VAL A 164 9.84 -2.17 3.96
CA VAL A 164 9.81 -2.47 5.40
C VAL A 164 10.79 -1.59 6.20
N GLU A 165 12.04 -1.47 5.75
CA GLU A 165 13.05 -0.61 6.41
C GLU A 165 12.66 0.88 6.38
N SER A 166 11.86 1.30 5.40
CA SER A 166 11.27 2.65 5.35
C SER A 166 10.04 2.80 6.28
N GLY A 167 9.65 1.76 7.01
CA GLY A 167 8.52 1.76 7.95
C GLY A 167 7.15 1.70 7.29
N ASN A 168 7.05 1.12 6.09
CA ASN A 168 5.79 0.86 5.39
C ASN A 168 5.37 -0.60 5.58
N ALA A 169 4.08 -0.91 5.47
CA ALA A 169 3.62 -2.29 5.54
C ALA A 169 3.74 -2.99 4.18
N ILE A 170 3.95 -4.31 4.24
CA ILE A 170 3.90 -5.22 3.10
C ILE A 170 2.75 -6.22 3.31
N ALA A 171 1.99 -6.46 2.24
CA ALA A 171 0.79 -7.28 2.20
C ALA A 171 0.80 -8.13 0.92
N LEU A 172 0.00 -9.19 0.88
CA LEU A 172 0.04 -10.15 -0.23
C LEU A 172 -1.01 -9.82 -1.30
N HIS A 173 -0.63 -9.80 -2.58
CA HIS A 173 -1.58 -9.72 -3.70
C HIS A 173 -1.69 -11.07 -4.43
N SER A 174 -0.62 -11.50 -5.10
CA SER A 174 -0.57 -12.77 -5.85
C SER A 174 0.86 -13.06 -6.33
N PHE A 175 1.29 -14.32 -6.38
CA PHE A 175 2.58 -14.68 -6.97
C PHE A 175 2.58 -14.53 -8.50
N THR A 176 1.54 -14.99 -9.20
CA THR A 176 1.47 -14.94 -10.68
C THR A 176 0.70 -13.75 -11.25
N HIS A 177 -0.12 -13.08 -10.43
CA HIS A 177 -1.17 -12.12 -10.82
C HIS A 177 -2.04 -12.57 -12.01
N ASN A 178 -2.15 -13.88 -12.23
CA ASN A 178 -2.78 -14.42 -13.40
C ASN A 178 -4.19 -14.91 -13.06
N TYR A 179 -5.20 -14.08 -13.31
CA TYR A 179 -6.62 -14.36 -13.08
C TYR A 179 -7.07 -15.77 -13.49
N LYS A 180 -6.57 -16.30 -14.63
CA LYS A 180 -6.92 -17.66 -15.08
C LYS A 180 -6.33 -18.75 -14.20
N LYS A 181 -5.11 -18.56 -13.67
CA LYS A 181 -4.47 -19.52 -12.76
C LYS A 181 -5.08 -19.45 -11.37
N ILE A 182 -5.13 -18.25 -10.79
CA ILE A 182 -5.50 -18.05 -9.38
C ILE A 182 -6.99 -18.32 -9.10
N TYR A 183 -7.87 -18.10 -10.09
CA TYR A 183 -9.32 -18.30 -9.91
C TYR A 183 -9.89 -19.55 -10.59
N GLN A 184 -9.05 -20.54 -10.93
CA GLN A 184 -9.54 -21.86 -11.41
C GLN A 184 -10.06 -22.75 -10.26
N SER A 185 -9.50 -22.63 -9.04
CA SER A 185 -9.91 -23.36 -7.85
C SER A 185 -9.41 -22.70 -6.56
N GLU A 186 -9.90 -23.11 -5.39
CA GLU A 186 -9.42 -22.59 -4.09
C GLU A 186 -7.96 -22.99 -3.84
N GLU A 187 -7.60 -24.23 -4.20
CA GLU A 187 -6.26 -24.78 -4.07
C GLU A 187 -5.27 -23.97 -4.89
N ALA A 188 -5.63 -23.63 -6.15
CA ALA A 188 -4.80 -22.82 -7.03
C ALA A 188 -4.63 -21.37 -6.52
N TYR A 189 -5.64 -20.81 -5.86
CA TYR A 189 -5.53 -19.51 -5.17
C TYR A 189 -4.57 -19.61 -3.97
N PHE A 190 -4.75 -20.61 -3.09
CA PHE A 190 -3.92 -20.74 -1.89
C PHE A 190 -2.49 -21.15 -2.18
N GLU A 191 -2.25 -21.94 -3.24
CA GLU A 191 -0.90 -22.20 -3.76
C GLU A 191 -0.19 -20.92 -4.23
N ASP A 192 -0.90 -20.04 -4.93
CA ASP A 192 -0.35 -18.78 -5.43
C ASP A 192 -0.12 -17.78 -4.28
N LEU A 193 -1.05 -17.71 -3.32
CA LEU A 193 -0.93 -16.91 -2.10
C LEU A 193 0.23 -17.37 -1.21
N GLN A 194 0.42 -18.68 -1.05
CA GLN A 194 1.55 -19.22 -0.28
C GLN A 194 2.89 -18.85 -0.94
N LYS A 195 3.00 -18.99 -2.28
CA LYS A 195 4.25 -18.67 -3.00
C LYS A 195 4.65 -17.20 -2.88
N ILE A 196 3.70 -16.25 -2.82
CA ILE A 196 4.03 -14.84 -2.54
C ILE A 196 4.32 -14.58 -1.05
N SER A 197 3.66 -15.30 -0.13
CA SER A 197 3.98 -15.28 1.30
C SER A 197 5.43 -15.74 1.56
N ASP A 198 5.86 -16.82 0.91
CA ASP A 198 7.22 -17.37 1.01
C ASP A 198 8.27 -16.40 0.47
N VAL A 199 7.97 -15.69 -0.64
CA VAL A 199 8.82 -14.61 -1.18
C VAL A 199 8.92 -13.44 -0.20
N VAL A 200 7.80 -12.94 0.32
CA VAL A 200 7.80 -11.82 1.30
C VAL A 200 8.59 -12.21 2.56
N LYS A 201 8.39 -13.43 3.07
CA LYS A 201 9.11 -13.94 4.24
C LYS A 201 10.61 -14.13 3.97
N LYS A 202 11.00 -14.53 2.75
CA LYS A 202 12.41 -14.62 2.32
C LYS A 202 13.10 -13.25 2.22
N GLU A 203 12.45 -12.26 1.61
CA GLU A 203 13.09 -10.95 1.37
C GLU A 203 13.04 -10.01 2.59
N THR A 204 12.08 -10.20 3.51
CA THR A 204 11.83 -9.27 4.63
C THR A 204 11.87 -9.89 6.02
N GLY A 205 11.76 -11.22 6.14
CA GLY A 205 11.54 -11.93 7.41
C GLY A 205 10.09 -11.86 7.94
N ILE A 206 9.20 -11.06 7.33
CA ILE A 206 7.82 -10.87 7.78
C ILE A 206 6.91 -11.97 7.21
N GLU A 207 6.06 -12.55 8.05
CA GLU A 207 4.95 -13.41 7.62
C GLU A 207 3.65 -12.58 7.54
N ALA A 208 3.40 -12.00 6.37
CA ALA A 208 2.27 -11.09 6.18
C ALA A 208 0.91 -11.81 6.25
N LYS A 209 -0.04 -11.24 7.03
CA LYS A 209 -1.43 -11.73 7.15
C LYS A 209 -2.46 -10.81 6.50
N VAL A 210 -2.07 -9.61 6.08
CA VAL A 210 -2.92 -8.69 5.30
C VAL A 210 -2.82 -9.06 3.83
N ILE A 211 -3.96 -9.19 3.15
CA ILE A 211 -4.05 -9.56 1.73
C ILE A 211 -5.00 -8.66 0.94
N ARG A 212 -4.88 -8.65 -0.39
CA ARG A 212 -5.90 -8.10 -1.29
C ARG A 212 -6.08 -9.05 -2.47
N PHE A 213 -7.33 -9.43 -2.74
CA PHE A 213 -7.65 -10.22 -3.93
C PHE A 213 -7.34 -9.43 -5.22
N PRO A 214 -6.69 -10.04 -6.23
CA PRO A 214 -6.59 -9.44 -7.56
C PRO A 214 -7.96 -9.06 -8.12
N GLY A 215 -8.12 -7.77 -8.43
CA GLY A 215 -9.39 -7.14 -8.85
C GLY A 215 -10.39 -6.84 -7.72
N GLY A 216 -10.02 -7.08 -6.46
CA GLY A 216 -10.88 -6.96 -5.27
C GLY A 216 -11.79 -8.19 -5.03
N SER A 217 -12.39 -8.28 -3.85
CA SER A 217 -13.40 -9.29 -3.49
C SER A 217 -14.63 -9.23 -4.42
N SER A 218 -14.94 -8.03 -4.90
CA SER A 218 -16.00 -7.71 -5.86
C SER A 218 -15.72 -8.10 -7.31
N ASN A 219 -14.59 -8.73 -7.62
CA ASN A 219 -14.19 -8.94 -9.02
C ASN A 219 -15.15 -9.90 -9.74
N THR A 220 -15.56 -9.49 -10.94
CA THR A 220 -16.41 -10.30 -11.84
C THR A 220 -15.61 -11.12 -12.86
N ILE A 221 -14.29 -10.90 -12.95
CA ILE A 221 -13.41 -11.62 -13.88
C ILE A 221 -13.24 -13.10 -13.49
N SER A 222 -13.27 -13.40 -12.19
CA SER A 222 -13.25 -14.77 -11.64
C SER A 222 -14.39 -15.67 -12.16
N MET A 223 -15.57 -15.11 -12.48
CA MET A 223 -16.69 -15.87 -13.08
C MET A 223 -16.33 -16.56 -14.41
N ARG A 224 -15.28 -16.09 -15.12
CA ARG A 224 -14.79 -16.70 -16.36
C ARG A 224 -14.02 -18.01 -16.14
N TYR A 225 -13.69 -18.32 -14.89
CA TYR A 225 -12.84 -19.46 -14.51
C TYR A 225 -13.55 -20.39 -13.52
N LYS A 226 -14.17 -19.84 -12.48
CA LYS A 226 -15.02 -20.59 -11.54
C LYS A 226 -16.11 -19.67 -10.95
N LYS A 227 -17.38 -20.07 -11.12
CA LYS A 227 -18.52 -19.41 -10.44
C LYS A 227 -18.52 -19.75 -8.94
N GLY A 228 -18.93 -18.83 -8.08
CA GLY A 228 -18.95 -19.04 -6.62
C GLY A 228 -17.60 -18.86 -5.93
N ILE A 229 -16.49 -18.68 -6.67
CA ILE A 229 -15.15 -18.78 -6.06
C ILE A 229 -14.83 -17.62 -5.11
N MET A 230 -15.32 -16.41 -5.36
CA MET A 230 -15.07 -15.30 -4.42
C MET A 230 -15.90 -15.47 -3.15
N SER A 231 -17.13 -15.97 -3.28
CA SER A 231 -18.02 -16.34 -2.17
C SER A 231 -17.49 -17.48 -1.29
N CYS A 232 -16.62 -18.34 -1.82
CA CYS A 232 -15.79 -19.24 -1.03
C CYS A 232 -14.57 -18.49 -0.45
N LEU A 233 -13.74 -17.91 -1.32
CA LEU A 233 -12.41 -17.42 -0.95
C LEU A 233 -12.42 -16.35 0.14
N THR A 234 -13.38 -15.42 0.16
CA THR A 234 -13.47 -14.38 1.21
C THR A 234 -13.59 -14.97 2.61
N LYS A 235 -14.33 -16.07 2.77
CA LYS A 235 -14.44 -16.80 4.05
C LYS A 235 -13.18 -17.63 4.31
N ARG A 236 -12.70 -18.32 3.28
CA ARG A 236 -11.61 -19.29 3.39
C ARG A 236 -10.24 -18.65 3.68
N VAL A 237 -10.06 -17.36 3.39
CA VAL A 237 -8.88 -16.58 3.82
C VAL A 237 -8.96 -16.22 5.31
N GLU A 238 -10.14 -15.82 5.80
CA GLU A 238 -10.39 -15.50 7.21
C GLU A 238 -10.25 -16.75 8.10
N GLU A 239 -10.81 -17.88 7.68
CA GLU A 239 -10.62 -19.21 8.30
C GLU A 239 -9.14 -19.66 8.37
N LYS A 240 -8.26 -19.06 7.56
CA LYS A 240 -6.80 -19.31 7.54
C LYS A 240 -6.00 -18.22 8.26
N GLY A 241 -6.65 -17.28 8.94
CA GLY A 241 -6.00 -16.20 9.69
C GLY A 241 -5.43 -15.08 8.82
N TYR A 242 -5.94 -14.89 7.61
CA TYR A 242 -5.67 -13.71 6.78
C TYR A 242 -6.79 -12.68 6.91
N VAL A 243 -6.45 -11.39 6.83
CA VAL A 243 -7.42 -10.29 6.76
C VAL A 243 -7.33 -9.66 5.38
N TYR A 244 -8.42 -9.64 4.62
CA TYR A 244 -8.44 -9.05 3.27
C TYR A 244 -8.96 -7.60 3.27
N PHE A 245 -8.41 -6.79 2.38
CA PHE A 245 -8.79 -5.38 2.19
C PHE A 245 -9.06 -5.05 0.72
N ASP A 246 -10.25 -4.52 0.44
CA ASP A 246 -10.55 -3.78 -0.78
C ASP A 246 -10.14 -2.30 -0.61
N TRP A 247 -10.90 -1.34 -1.15
CA TRP A 247 -10.64 0.09 -1.06
C TRP A 247 -11.95 0.89 -0.98
N ASN A 248 -11.89 2.17 -0.59
CA ASN A 248 -13.07 3.06 -0.63
C ASN A 248 -12.78 4.41 -1.32
N CYS A 249 -11.60 4.53 -1.91
CA CYS A 249 -11.21 5.57 -2.85
C CYS A 249 -10.32 4.94 -3.94
N SER A 250 -10.62 5.19 -5.20
CA SER A 250 -9.77 4.83 -6.34
C SER A 250 -9.04 6.06 -6.89
N SER A 251 -7.77 5.89 -7.23
CA SER A 251 -7.07 6.84 -8.11
C SER A 251 -7.54 6.75 -9.56
N GLY A 252 -8.08 5.59 -9.96
CA GLY A 252 -8.41 5.29 -11.35
C GLY A 252 -7.18 5.10 -12.26
N ASP A 253 -5.99 4.86 -11.71
CA ASP A 253 -4.77 4.53 -12.48
C ASP A 253 -4.84 3.14 -13.14
N ALA A 254 -5.67 2.24 -12.62
CA ALA A 254 -6.00 0.96 -13.24
C ALA A 254 -6.68 1.09 -14.62
N ASN A 255 -7.34 2.22 -14.90
CA ASN A 255 -8.16 2.40 -16.13
C ASN A 255 -7.34 2.47 -17.44
N GLY A 256 -6.01 2.50 -17.36
CA GLY A 256 -5.11 2.51 -18.52
C GLY A 256 -3.68 2.81 -18.10
N ASN A 257 -2.77 2.96 -19.06
CA ASN A 257 -1.42 3.45 -18.81
C ASN A 257 -1.29 4.89 -19.33
N GLY A 258 -0.44 5.71 -18.70
CA GLY A 258 -0.35 7.14 -19.05
C GLY A 258 -1.58 7.98 -18.68
N ILE A 259 -2.41 7.52 -17.73
CA ILE A 259 -3.52 8.33 -17.19
C ILE A 259 -2.92 9.53 -16.44
N ALA A 260 -3.06 10.73 -16.99
CA ALA A 260 -2.40 11.93 -16.50
C ALA A 260 -2.60 12.16 -14.99
N ALA A 261 -1.52 12.51 -14.28
CA ALA A 261 -1.48 12.68 -12.82
C ALA A 261 -2.61 13.56 -12.28
N SER A 262 -2.88 14.70 -12.94
CA SER A 262 -3.96 15.63 -12.56
C SER A 262 -5.38 15.08 -12.72
N LYS A 263 -5.57 13.94 -13.38
CA LYS A 263 -6.82 13.16 -13.38
C LYS A 263 -6.87 12.20 -12.18
N LEU A 264 -5.75 11.54 -11.84
CA LEU A 264 -5.65 10.66 -10.66
C LEU A 264 -5.95 11.43 -9.36
N VAL A 265 -5.31 12.59 -9.19
CA VAL A 265 -5.57 13.50 -8.06
C VAL A 265 -7.04 13.94 -8.02
N ARG A 266 -7.63 14.24 -9.17
CA ARG A 266 -9.04 14.68 -9.28
C ARG A 266 -10.02 13.57 -8.90
N ASN A 267 -9.75 12.32 -9.27
CA ASN A 267 -10.54 11.17 -8.88
C ASN A 267 -10.54 11.01 -7.35
N ILE A 268 -9.35 11.03 -6.73
CA ILE A 268 -9.19 10.96 -5.27
C ILE A 268 -9.95 12.09 -4.57
N LYS A 269 -9.79 13.34 -5.03
CA LYS A 269 -10.54 14.50 -4.49
C LYS A 269 -12.06 14.31 -4.61
N ASN A 270 -12.54 13.81 -5.75
CA ASN A 270 -13.97 13.57 -5.99
C ASN A 270 -14.57 12.45 -5.14
N GLU A 271 -13.84 11.36 -4.93
CA GLU A 271 -14.30 10.20 -4.14
C GLU A 271 -14.21 10.41 -2.63
N THR A 272 -13.41 11.38 -2.17
CA THR A 272 -13.14 11.61 -0.74
C THR A 272 -13.63 12.94 -0.18
N LYS A 273 -14.07 13.90 -1.02
CA LYS A 273 -14.48 15.26 -0.61
C LYS A 273 -15.40 15.35 0.63
N ASN A 274 -16.31 14.38 0.78
CA ASN A 274 -17.31 14.33 1.85
C ASN A 274 -17.07 13.15 2.83
N ARG A 275 -15.85 12.58 2.85
CA ARG A 275 -15.45 11.50 3.76
C ARG A 275 -14.49 12.06 4.81
N ASP A 276 -14.80 11.86 6.10
CA ASP A 276 -13.98 12.32 7.23
C ASP A 276 -13.70 11.20 8.26
N GLY A 277 -13.76 9.94 7.81
CA GLY A 277 -13.35 8.74 8.56
C GLY A 277 -12.22 8.00 7.85
N HIS A 278 -12.10 6.68 8.01
CA HIS A 278 -11.05 5.88 7.39
C HIS A 278 -11.17 5.82 5.86
N ILE A 279 -10.08 6.16 5.16
CA ILE A 279 -10.00 6.11 3.69
C ILE A 279 -8.90 5.13 3.28
N VAL A 280 -9.25 4.13 2.47
CA VAL A 280 -8.29 3.21 1.84
C VAL A 280 -8.21 3.55 0.36
N VAL A 281 -7.05 4.04 -0.09
CA VAL A 281 -6.83 4.56 -1.45
C VAL A 281 -6.12 3.51 -2.31
N LEU A 282 -6.77 3.04 -3.38
CA LEU A 282 -6.16 2.17 -4.39
C LEU A 282 -5.34 2.99 -5.40
N MET A 283 -4.05 2.65 -5.48
CA MET A 283 -3.09 3.03 -6.50
C MET A 283 -2.26 1.78 -6.85
N HIS A 284 -1.44 1.87 -7.89
CA HIS A 284 -0.56 0.79 -8.32
C HIS A 284 0.88 1.30 -8.47
N ASP A 285 1.86 0.57 -7.95
CA ASP A 285 3.29 0.88 -8.16
C ASP A 285 3.95 -0.01 -9.22
N SER A 286 3.17 -0.75 -10.02
CA SER A 286 3.68 -1.47 -11.19
C SER A 286 4.35 -0.56 -12.23
N GLN A 287 5.25 -1.14 -13.02
CA GLN A 287 6.20 -0.42 -13.88
C GLN A 287 5.53 0.59 -14.86
N ALA A 288 4.30 0.32 -15.31
CA ALA A 288 3.58 1.17 -16.26
C ALA A 288 2.85 2.38 -15.64
N LYS A 289 2.97 2.59 -14.32
CA LYS A 289 2.19 3.56 -13.53
C LYS A 289 3.02 4.77 -13.07
N THR A 290 3.90 5.28 -13.94
CA THR A 290 4.73 6.47 -13.64
C THR A 290 3.90 7.68 -13.24
N THR A 291 2.71 7.86 -13.84
CA THR A 291 1.81 8.97 -13.52
C THR A 291 1.19 8.90 -12.11
N THR A 292 1.19 7.73 -11.47
CA THR A 292 0.86 7.55 -10.06
C THR A 292 1.96 8.13 -9.16
N VAL A 293 3.23 7.95 -9.56
CA VAL A 293 4.40 8.57 -8.89
C VAL A 293 4.33 10.10 -9.01
N GLU A 294 4.04 10.61 -10.21
CA GLU A 294 3.85 12.05 -10.48
C GLU A 294 2.69 12.66 -9.67
N ALA A 295 1.60 11.91 -9.45
CA ALA A 295 0.43 12.38 -8.69
C ALA A 295 0.65 12.39 -7.16
N LEU A 296 1.52 11.50 -6.66
CA LEU A 296 1.64 11.22 -5.22
C LEU A 296 1.93 12.45 -4.34
N PRO A 297 2.81 13.41 -4.72
CA PRO A 297 3.02 14.62 -3.92
C PRO A 297 1.76 15.48 -3.73
N GLU A 298 0.90 15.61 -4.74
CA GLU A 298 -0.35 16.39 -4.61
C GLU A 298 -1.43 15.62 -3.83
N ILE A 299 -1.46 14.29 -3.94
CA ILE A 299 -2.31 13.41 -3.14
C ILE A 299 -1.95 13.53 -1.64
N LEU A 300 -0.65 13.45 -1.33
CA LEU A 300 -0.12 13.63 0.02
C LEU A 300 -0.44 15.01 0.59
N LYS A 301 -0.24 16.08 -0.21
CA LYS A 301 -0.61 17.43 0.21
C LYS A 301 -2.11 17.55 0.48
N TYR A 302 -2.96 17.05 -0.42
CA TYR A 302 -4.42 17.16 -0.30
C TYR A 302 -4.97 16.49 0.97
N PHE A 303 -4.50 15.30 1.32
CA PHE A 303 -4.93 14.64 2.56
C PHE A 303 -4.40 15.38 3.80
N LYS A 304 -3.15 15.84 3.78
CA LYS A 304 -2.54 16.62 4.87
C LYS A 304 -3.25 17.96 5.12
N ASP A 305 -3.60 18.68 4.05
CA ASP A 305 -4.38 19.93 4.10
C ASP A 305 -5.77 19.72 4.73
N ARG A 306 -6.33 18.51 4.62
CA ARG A 306 -7.63 18.11 5.21
C ARG A 306 -7.51 17.53 6.63
N GLY A 307 -6.33 17.53 7.23
CA GLY A 307 -6.07 17.02 8.58
C GLY A 307 -6.04 15.50 8.67
N PHE A 308 -5.76 14.78 7.59
CA PHE A 308 -5.58 13.32 7.63
C PHE A 308 -4.17 12.92 8.06
N THR A 309 -4.08 11.85 8.86
CA THR A 309 -2.82 11.17 9.19
C THR A 309 -2.62 9.96 8.29
N PHE A 310 -1.40 9.78 7.78
CA PHE A 310 -1.03 8.61 6.96
C PHE A 310 -0.73 7.41 7.85
N ALA A 311 -1.39 6.28 7.58
CA ALA A 311 -1.24 5.06 8.34
C ALA A 311 -1.00 3.85 7.42
N VAL A 312 -0.37 2.81 7.98
CA VAL A 312 -0.25 1.49 7.33
C VAL A 312 -1.44 0.60 7.72
N ILE A 313 -1.79 -0.36 6.88
CA ILE A 313 -2.80 -1.37 7.20
C ILE A 313 -2.16 -2.46 8.05
N THR A 314 -2.90 -2.88 9.07
CA THR A 314 -2.58 -3.97 10.01
C THR A 314 -3.79 -4.90 10.11
N PRO A 315 -3.67 -6.13 10.63
CA PRO A 315 -4.83 -7.01 10.86
C PRO A 315 -5.93 -6.38 11.74
N GLU A 316 -5.57 -5.44 12.61
CA GLU A 316 -6.45 -4.72 13.52
C GLU A 316 -7.05 -3.43 12.91
N THR A 317 -6.66 -3.08 11.69
CA THR A 317 -7.21 -1.92 10.97
C THR A 317 -8.68 -2.16 10.59
N PRO A 318 -9.60 -1.21 10.80
CA PRO A 318 -10.99 -1.35 10.37
C PRO A 318 -11.10 -1.68 8.88
N VAL A 319 -11.66 -2.87 8.59
CA VAL A 319 -11.69 -3.42 7.23
C VAL A 319 -12.54 -2.59 6.28
N VAL A 320 -12.11 -2.59 5.02
CA VAL A 320 -12.91 -2.08 3.90
C VAL A 320 -13.15 -3.26 2.96
N HIS A 321 -14.39 -3.73 2.90
CA HIS A 321 -14.83 -4.82 2.03
C HIS A 321 -15.87 -4.29 1.04
N HIS A 322 -15.79 -4.76 -0.20
CA HIS A 322 -16.86 -4.59 -1.18
C HIS A 322 -17.93 -5.69 -1.05
N GLY A 323 -19.04 -5.53 -1.77
CA GLY A 323 -19.96 -6.63 -2.04
C GLY A 323 -19.32 -7.68 -2.96
N VAL A 324 -19.42 -8.96 -2.58
CA VAL A 324 -18.89 -10.09 -3.37
C VAL A 324 -19.81 -10.37 -4.56
N ASN A 325 -19.25 -10.40 -5.77
CA ASN A 325 -20.01 -10.48 -7.03
C ASN A 325 -19.81 -11.81 -7.78
N ASN A 326 -19.33 -12.87 -7.12
CA ASN A 326 -19.15 -14.20 -7.71
C ASN A 326 -19.25 -15.33 -6.69
#